data_AF-G5JET6-F1
#
_entry.id   AF-G5JET6-F1
#
_cell.length_a   1.000
_cell.length_b   1.000
_cell.length_c   1.000
_cell.angle_alpha   90.00
_cell.angle_beta   90.00
_cell.angle_gamma   90.00
#
_symmetry.space_group_name_H-M   'P 1'
#
loop_
_entity.id
_entity.type
_entity.pdbx_description
1 polymer ?
#
loop_
_entity_poly.entity_id
_entity_poly.type
_entity_poly.pdbx_seq_one_letter_code
_entity_poly.pdbx_strand_id
1 'polypeptide(L)'
;MKAATLEAARAGLERQREEEKVKLEEKVLQLLLSYEAATRQVQLVESQIKTFEVSRQVFRIRYQFGEGTTEQWLSFEEKENKLTVHLTLSRTKQEETVRELRQLVGVN
;
A
#
# COMPACT_ATOMS: atom_id res chain seq x y z
N MET A 1 -47.14 -13.08 -26.72
CA MET A 1 -46.10 -13.99 -26.19
C MET A 1 -44.68 -13.54 -26.49
N LYS A 2 -44.25 -13.37 -27.75
CA LYS A 2 -42.87 -12.95 -28.09
C LYS A 2 -42.42 -11.60 -27.50
N ALA A 3 -43.32 -10.61 -27.39
CA ALA A 3 -42.98 -9.31 -26.80
C ALA A 3 -42.74 -9.38 -25.29
N ALA A 4 -43.56 -10.14 -24.55
CA ALA A 4 -43.41 -10.33 -23.11
C ALA A 4 -42.14 -11.11 -22.74
N THR A 5 -41.72 -12.09 -23.56
CA THR A 5 -40.42 -12.75 -23.38
C THR A 5 -39.24 -11.84 -23.69
N LEU A 6 -39.38 -10.90 -24.65
CA LEU A 6 -38.36 -9.91 -24.96
C LEU A 6 -38.22 -8.85 -23.86
N GLU A 7 -39.33 -8.40 -23.27
CA GLU A 7 -39.33 -7.50 -22.11
C GLU A 7 -38.72 -8.17 -20.87
N ALA A 8 -39.08 -9.42 -20.58
CA ALA A 8 -38.48 -10.17 -19.49
C ALA A 8 -36.97 -10.36 -19.67
N ALA A 9 -36.51 -10.64 -20.90
CA ALA A 9 -35.08 -10.74 -21.21
C ALA A 9 -34.35 -9.40 -21.05
N ARG A 10 -34.96 -8.28 -21.48
CA ARG A 10 -34.41 -6.93 -21.25
C ARG A 10 -34.32 -6.60 -19.76
N ALA A 11 -35.37 -6.86 -19.00
CA ALA A 11 -35.37 -6.62 -17.55
C ALA A 11 -34.32 -7.49 -16.84
N GLY A 12 -34.09 -8.73 -17.31
CA GLY A 12 -33.01 -9.58 -16.82
C GLY A 12 -31.61 -9.01 -17.10
N LEU A 13 -31.38 -8.54 -18.32
CA LEU A 13 -30.12 -7.90 -18.70
C LEU A 13 -29.86 -6.59 -17.94
N GLU A 14 -30.90 -5.76 -17.74
CA GLU A 14 -30.78 -4.51 -16.97
C GLU A 14 -30.40 -4.79 -15.51
N ARG A 15 -30.98 -5.84 -14.90
CA ARG A 15 -30.60 -6.28 -13.54
C ARG A 15 -29.16 -6.77 -13.48
N GLN A 16 -28.75 -7.61 -14.42
CA GLN A 16 -27.36 -8.10 -14.49
C GLN A 16 -26.37 -6.93 -14.62
N ARG A 17 -26.69 -5.96 -15.47
CA ARG A 17 -25.87 -4.76 -15.66
C ARG A 17 -25.76 -3.93 -14.38
N GLU A 18 -26.86 -3.72 -13.66
CA GLU A 18 -26.82 -2.95 -12.41
C GLU A 18 -26.06 -3.70 -11.31
N GLU A 19 -26.21 -5.03 -11.23
CA GLU A 19 -25.42 -5.86 -10.31
C GLU A 19 -23.92 -5.82 -10.61
N GLU A 20 -23.53 -5.89 -11.89
CA GLU A 20 -22.13 -5.75 -12.31
C GLU A 20 -21.58 -4.36 -11.99
N LYS A 21 -22.37 -3.32 -12.20
CA LYS A 21 -22.00 -1.94 -11.88
C LYS A 21 -21.75 -1.76 -10.38
N VAL A 22 -22.64 -2.23 -9.51
CA VAL A 22 -22.47 -2.15 -8.06
C VAL A 22 -21.20 -2.90 -7.62
N LYS A 23 -20.99 -4.12 -8.13
CA LYS A 23 -19.76 -4.89 -7.85
C LYS A 23 -18.50 -4.16 -8.28
N LEU A 24 -18.55 -3.48 -9.43
CA LEU A 24 -17.42 -2.70 -9.93
C LEU A 24 -17.15 -1.48 -9.04
N GLU A 25 -18.19 -0.73 -8.66
CA GLU A 25 -18.09 0.42 -7.76
C GLU A 25 -17.50 0.04 -6.39
N GLU A 26 -17.97 -1.05 -5.80
CA GLU A 26 -17.43 -1.59 -4.54
C GLU A 26 -15.95 -1.97 -4.68
N LYS A 27 -15.59 -2.63 -5.79
CA LYS A 27 -14.20 -3.02 -6.06
C LYS A 27 -13.28 -1.80 -6.25
N VAL A 28 -13.73 -0.78 -6.98
CA VAL A 28 -13.00 0.49 -7.14
C VAL A 28 -12.75 1.13 -5.77
N LEU A 29 -13.81 1.25 -4.96
CA LEU A 29 -13.72 1.87 -3.64
C LEU A 29 -12.74 1.10 -2.74
N GLN A 30 -12.82 -0.23 -2.71
CA GLN A 30 -11.91 -1.07 -1.93
C GLN A 30 -10.45 -0.88 -2.36
N LEU A 31 -10.18 -0.82 -3.66
CA LEU A 31 -8.83 -0.61 -4.17
C LEU A 31 -8.29 0.79 -3.86
N LEU A 32 -9.11 1.84 -3.95
CA LEU A 32 -8.73 3.20 -3.58
C LEU A 32 -8.38 3.31 -2.08
N LEU A 33 -9.20 2.72 -1.22
CA LEU A 33 -8.94 2.65 0.22
C LEU A 33 -7.65 1.86 0.52
N SER A 34 -7.42 0.77 -0.20
CA SER A 34 -6.20 -0.03 -0.08
C SER A 34 -4.97 0.77 -0.51
N TYR A 35 -5.08 1.58 -1.56
CA TYR A 35 -4.00 2.44 -2.04
C TYR A 35 -3.67 3.54 -1.04
N GLU A 36 -4.70 4.18 -0.47
CA GLU A 36 -4.51 5.20 0.56
C GLU A 36 -3.86 4.60 1.80
N ALA A 37 -4.31 3.43 2.25
CA ALA A 37 -3.71 2.72 3.38
C ALA A 37 -2.23 2.36 3.11
N ALA A 38 -1.92 1.85 1.92
CA ALA A 38 -0.54 1.55 1.53
C ALA A 38 0.33 2.82 1.48
N THR A 39 -0.22 3.93 0.96
CA THR A 39 0.47 5.22 0.91
C THR A 39 0.79 5.75 2.31
N ARG A 40 -0.19 5.71 3.22
CA ARG A 40 0.01 6.10 4.64
C ARG A 40 1.05 5.21 5.31
N GLN A 41 1.06 3.92 5.00
CA GLN A 41 2.07 3.00 5.51
C GLN A 41 3.47 3.39 5.02
N VAL A 42 3.67 3.66 3.73
CA VAL A 42 4.97 4.13 3.19
C VAL A 42 5.42 5.40 3.92
N GLN A 43 4.54 6.41 4.04
CA GLN A 43 4.86 7.66 4.74
C GLN A 43 5.25 7.45 6.21
N LEU A 44 4.57 6.53 6.90
CA LEU A 44 4.90 6.18 8.28
C LEU A 44 6.30 5.58 8.38
N VAL A 45 6.67 4.65 7.49
CA VAL A 45 7.99 4.03 7.51
C VAL A 45 9.08 5.04 7.16
N GLU A 46 8.85 5.91 6.18
CA GLU A 46 9.79 6.99 5.83
C GLU A 46 10.00 7.95 7.01
N SER A 47 8.95 8.27 7.75
CA SER A 47 9.05 9.07 8.99
C SER A 47 9.88 8.36 10.06
N GLN A 48 9.64 7.06 10.27
CA GLN A 48 10.41 6.23 11.21
C GLN A 48 11.90 6.18 10.84
N ILE A 49 12.22 6.06 9.55
CA ILE A 49 13.60 6.09 9.04
C ILE A 49 14.25 7.44 9.37
N LYS A 50 13.59 8.56 9.08
CA LYS A 50 14.12 9.90 9.39
C LYS A 50 14.40 10.08 10.88
N THR A 51 13.47 9.67 11.74
CA THR A 51 13.68 9.73 13.21
C THR A 51 14.83 8.81 13.65
N PHE A 52 14.92 7.63 13.06
CA PHE A 52 15.98 6.68 13.35
C PHE A 52 17.37 7.19 12.91
N GLU A 53 17.48 7.84 11.75
CA GLU A 53 18.72 8.44 11.25
C GLU A 53 19.29 9.48 12.23
N VAL A 54 18.44 10.34 12.79
CA VAL A 54 18.86 11.30 13.83
C VAL A 54 19.43 10.57 15.04
N SER A 55 18.73 9.54 15.52
CA SER A 55 19.16 8.73 16.67
C SER A 55 20.50 8.03 16.40
N ARG A 56 20.67 7.48 15.19
CA ARG A 56 21.90 6.82 14.76
C ARG A 56 23.06 7.81 14.65
N GLN A 57 22.84 9.03 14.14
CA GLN A 57 23.89 10.05 14.06
C GLN A 57 24.36 10.48 15.44
N VAL A 58 23.45 10.70 16.39
CA VAL A 58 23.79 11.01 17.78
C VAL A 58 24.62 9.88 18.40
N PHE A 59 24.19 8.63 18.20
CA PHE A 59 24.95 7.47 18.69
C PHE A 59 26.33 7.35 18.04
N ARG A 60 26.43 7.57 16.72
CA ARG A 60 27.70 7.53 15.98
C ARG A 60 28.72 8.52 16.56
N ILE A 61 28.28 9.74 16.88
CA ILE A 61 29.13 10.76 17.50
C ILE A 61 29.63 10.25 18.85
N ARG A 62 28.73 9.78 19.72
CA ARG A 62 29.09 9.24 21.04
C ARG A 62 30.09 8.08 20.94
N TYR A 63 29.84 7.14 20.04
CA TYR A 63 30.71 5.99 19.80
C TYR A 63 32.12 6.40 19.38
N GLN A 64 32.25 7.42 18.53
CA GLN A 64 33.55 7.98 18.12
C GLN A 64 34.36 8.58 19.30
N PHE A 65 33.67 9.06 20.35
CA PHE A 65 34.30 9.55 21.58
C PHE A 65 34.49 8.44 22.64
N GLY A 66 34.31 7.17 22.27
CA GLY A 66 34.45 6.04 23.18
C GLY A 66 33.23 5.83 24.10
N GLU A 67 32.13 6.54 23.85
CA GLU A 67 30.88 6.34 24.58
C GLU A 67 29.96 5.37 23.84
N GLY A 68 29.69 4.23 24.45
CA GLY A 68 28.82 3.18 23.90
C GLY A 68 29.62 1.96 23.44
N THR A 69 28.90 0.89 23.10
CA THR A 69 29.52 -0.39 22.74
C THR A 69 29.39 -0.70 21.25
N THR A 70 30.30 -1.54 20.74
CA THR A 70 30.19 -2.08 19.37
C THR A 70 28.90 -2.89 19.19
N GLU A 71 28.43 -3.57 20.24
CA GLU A 71 27.13 -4.26 20.21
C GLU A 71 25.96 -3.30 19.98
N GLN A 72 25.97 -2.14 20.66
CA GLN A 72 25.00 -1.09 20.42
C GLN A 72 25.09 -0.58 18.97
N TRP A 73 26.30 -0.35 18.44
CA TRP A 73 26.48 0.02 17.03
C TRP A 73 25.86 -1.01 16.07
N LEU A 74 26.13 -2.29 16.27
CA LEU A 74 25.57 -3.36 15.44
C LEU A 74 24.04 -3.42 15.53
N SER A 75 23.46 -3.12 16.70
CA SER A 75 21.99 -3.05 16.85
C SER A 75 21.36 -1.92 16.03
N PHE A 76 22.07 -0.80 15.85
CA PHE A 76 21.62 0.27 14.95
C PHE A 76 21.65 -0.20 13.49
N GLU A 77 22.73 -0.84 13.04
CA GLU A 77 22.81 -1.40 11.68
C GLU A 77 21.69 -2.42 11.40
N GLU A 78 21.40 -3.30 12.35
CA GLU A 78 20.31 -4.27 12.20
C GLU A 78 18.94 -3.57 12.09
N LYS A 79 18.71 -2.54 12.90
CA LYS A 79 17.46 -1.78 12.88
C LYS A 79 17.30 -0.98 11.58
N GLU A 80 18.38 -0.41 11.04
CA GLU A 80 18.39 0.25 9.74
C GLU A 80 17.98 -0.72 8.61
N ASN A 81 18.57 -1.91 8.60
CA ASN A 81 18.25 -2.95 7.63
C ASN A 81 16.77 -3.35 7.71
N LYS A 82 16.24 -3.55 8.92
CA LYS A 82 14.82 -3.86 9.12
C LYS A 82 13.89 -2.76 8.60
N LEU A 83 14.21 -1.49 8.87
CA LEU A 83 13.42 -0.37 8.36
C LEU A 83 13.47 -0.26 6.83
N THR A 84 14.63 -0.52 6.23
CA THR A 84 14.81 -0.51 4.77
C THR A 84 14.00 -1.62 4.09
N VAL A 85 14.04 -2.83 4.65
CA VAL A 85 13.21 -3.95 4.19
C VAL A 85 11.72 -3.60 4.31
N HIS A 86 11.30 -3.03 5.45
CA HIS A 86 9.91 -2.66 5.68
C HIS A 86 9.42 -1.57 4.72
N LEU A 87 10.27 -0.60 4.39
CA LEU A 87 9.99 0.42 3.38
C LEU A 87 9.80 -0.20 2.00
N THR A 88 10.70 -1.12 1.63
CA THR A 88 10.64 -1.82 0.34
C THR A 88 9.34 -2.59 0.21
N LEU A 89 8.98 -3.40 1.21
CA LEU A 89 7.73 -4.16 1.22
C LEU A 89 6.50 -3.25 1.15
N SER A 90 6.52 -2.12 1.86
CA SER A 90 5.43 -1.15 1.85
C SER A 90 5.26 -0.51 0.47
N ARG A 91 6.36 -0.17 -0.20
CA ARG A 91 6.35 0.38 -1.57
C ARG A 91 5.88 -0.65 -2.60
N THR A 92 6.37 -1.89 -2.53
CA THR A 92 5.89 -2.98 -3.41
C THR A 92 4.37 -3.14 -3.30
N LYS A 93 3.84 -3.16 -2.07
CA LYS A 93 2.39 -3.27 -1.87
C LYS A 93 1.61 -2.07 -2.42
N GLN A 94 2.15 -0.87 -2.30
CA GLN A 94 1.57 0.33 -2.89
C GLN A 94 1.54 0.23 -4.43
N GLU A 95 2.64 -0.19 -5.05
CA GLU A 95 2.75 -0.39 -6.50
C GLU A 95 1.81 -1.47 -7.03
N GLU A 96 1.65 -2.57 -6.31
CA GLU A 96 0.68 -3.62 -6.62
C GLU A 96 -0.75 -3.06 -6.63
N THR A 97 -1.11 -2.28 -5.61
CA THR A 97 -2.43 -1.66 -5.54
C THR A 97 -2.67 -0.68 -6.69
N VAL A 98 -1.65 0.11 -7.06
CA VAL A 98 -1.72 0.99 -8.23
C VAL A 98 -1.91 0.19 -9.52
N ARG A 99 -1.23 -0.95 -9.65
CA ARG A 99 -1.35 -1.83 -10.82
C ARG A 99 -2.77 -2.41 -10.93
N GLU A 100 -3.35 -2.86 -9.84
CA GLU A 100 -4.72 -3.37 -9.80
C GLU A 100 -5.75 -2.29 -10.16
N LEU A 101 -5.57 -1.08 -9.64
CA LEU A 101 -6.39 0.09 -10.01
C LEU A 101 -6.30 0.37 -11.50
N ARG A 102 -5.09 0.43 -12.06
CA ARG A 102 -4.82 0.66 -13.48
C ARG A 102 -5.48 -0.36 -14.40
N GLN A 103 -5.36 -1.65 -14.04
CA GLN A 103 -6.01 -2.73 -14.77
C GLN A 103 -7.53 -2.58 -14.78
N LEU A 104 -8.10 -2.11 -13.67
CA LEU A 104 -9.54 -1.94 -13.54
C LEU A 104 -10.08 -0.73 -14.32
N VAL A 105 -9.30 0.36 -14.41
CA VAL A 105 -9.67 1.55 -15.22
C VAL A 105 -9.25 1.47 -16.69
N GLY A 106 -8.60 0.37 -17.10
CA GLY A 106 -8.16 0.15 -18.49
C GLY A 106 -7.00 1.04 -18.94
N VAL A 107 -6.20 1.56 -18.00
CA VAL A 107 -5.03 2.39 -18.27
C VAL A 107 -3.79 1.52 -18.10
N ASN A 108 -3.21 1.03 -19.20
CA ASN A 108 -1.91 0.33 -19.19
C ASN A 108 -0.76 1.32 -19.05
#